data_AF-A0A317EN69-F1
#
_entry.id   AF-A0A317EN69-F1
#
_cell.length_a   1.000
_cell.length_b   1.000
_cell.length_c   1.000
_cell.angle_alpha   90.00
_cell.angle_beta   90.00
_cell.angle_gamma   90.00
#
_symmetry.space_group_name_H-M   'P 1'
#
loop_
_entity.id
_entity.type
_entity.pdbx_description
1 polymer ?
#
loop_
_entity_poly.entity_id
_entity_poly.type
_entity_poly.pdbx_seq_one_letter_code
_entity_poly.pdbx_strand_id
1 'polypeptide(L)'
;MQEPFDIEVGNITYSVFPEGNDTYTIFKDGKEHIQIMKDTSSIWLKMDYKTELPIFEEDEEVNAIGIAISSYVPEEEDEEEEL
;
A
#
# COMPACT_ATOMS: atom_id res chain seq x y z
N MET A 1 14.43 1.63 1.04
CA MET A 1 13.10 1.81 1.66
C MET A 1 12.35 2.74 0.76
N GLN A 2 11.15 2.37 0.34
CA GLN A 2 10.31 3.24 -0.50
C GLN A 2 9.68 4.31 0.40
N GLU A 3 9.66 5.56 -0.05
CA GLU A 3 9.00 6.65 0.67
C GLU A 3 7.49 6.45 0.69
N PRO A 4 6.76 7.02 1.68
CA PRO A 4 5.31 7.00 1.66
C PRO A 4 4.76 7.69 0.40
N PHE A 5 3.68 7.16 -0.13
CA PHE A 5 3.05 7.67 -1.36
C PHE A 5 1.54 7.54 -1.28
N ASP A 6 0.84 8.31 -2.11
CA ASP A 6 -0.61 8.23 -2.22
C ASP A 6 -1.02 7.39 -3.43
N ILE A 7 -2.15 6.69 -3.29
CA ILE A 7 -2.81 5.97 -4.38
C ILE A 7 -4.29 6.31 -4.43
N GLU A 8 -4.87 6.19 -5.61
CA GLU A 8 -6.30 6.39 -5.82
C GLU A 8 -6.98 5.05 -6.13
N VAL A 9 -8.02 4.73 -5.38
CA VAL A 9 -8.87 3.56 -5.63
C VAL A 9 -10.32 4.05 -5.70
N GLY A 10 -10.85 4.14 -6.93
CA GLY A 10 -12.14 4.75 -7.18
C GLY A 10 -12.14 6.24 -6.84
N ASN A 11 -12.94 6.64 -5.85
CA ASN A 11 -13.03 8.05 -5.40
C ASN A 11 -12.34 8.27 -4.04
N ILE A 12 -11.49 7.33 -3.61
CA ILE A 12 -10.84 7.37 -2.30
C ILE A 12 -9.34 7.43 -2.53
N THR A 13 -8.70 8.42 -1.90
CA THR A 13 -7.25 8.53 -1.81
C THR A 13 -6.78 7.84 -0.54
N TYR A 14 -5.83 6.92 -0.69
CA TYR A 14 -5.17 6.25 0.42
C TYR A 14 -3.72 6.69 0.48
N SER A 15 -3.21 6.91 1.69
CA SER A 15 -1.78 7.09 1.91
C SER A 15 -1.17 5.76 2.32
N VAL A 16 -0.12 5.36 1.62
CA VAL A 16 0.56 4.08 1.75
C VAL A 16 1.92 4.31 2.40
N PHE A 17 2.16 3.62 3.51
CA PHE A 17 3.41 3.66 4.26
C PHE A 17 4.09 2.28 4.17
N PRO A 18 5.13 2.13 3.33
CA PRO A 18 5.89 0.88 3.25
C PRO A 18 6.67 0.64 4.54
N GLU A 19 6.49 -0.53 5.17
CA GLU A 19 7.19 -0.90 6.42
C GLU A 19 8.38 -1.85 6.16
N GLY A 20 8.46 -2.39 4.93
CA GLY A 20 9.42 -3.43 4.56
C GLY A 20 8.77 -4.83 4.62
N ASN A 21 9.51 -5.84 4.17
CA ASN A 21 9.01 -7.23 4.06
C ASN A 21 7.64 -7.32 3.37
N ASP A 22 7.47 -6.56 2.29
CA ASP A 22 6.23 -6.55 1.52
C ASP A 22 4.96 -6.18 2.34
N THR A 23 5.16 -5.46 3.46
CA THR A 23 4.10 -5.00 4.36
C THR A 23 3.92 -3.48 4.25
N TYR A 24 2.65 -3.06 4.29
CA TYR A 24 2.23 -1.69 4.06
C TYR A 24 1.14 -1.31 5.06
N THR A 25 1.31 -0.15 5.71
CA THR A 25 0.27 0.46 6.54
C THR A 25 -0.49 1.47 5.70
N ILE A 26 -1.81 1.34 5.68
CA ILE A 26 -2.71 2.13 4.83
C ILE A 26 -3.49 3.10 5.69
N PHE A 27 -3.48 4.37 5.29
CA PHE A 27 -4.26 5.43 5.89
C PHE A 27 -5.37 5.87 4.94
N LYS A 28 -6.53 6.18 5.52
CA LYS A 28 -7.72 6.69 4.84
C LYS A 28 -8.20 7.93 5.58
N ASP A 29 -8.33 9.06 4.87
CA ASP A 29 -8.72 10.35 5.46
C ASP A 29 -7.86 10.75 6.68
N GLY A 30 -6.55 10.48 6.60
CA GLY A 30 -5.58 10.80 7.66
C GLY A 30 -5.66 9.92 8.91
N LYS A 31 -6.41 8.80 8.86
CA LYS A 31 -6.48 7.80 9.94
C LYS A 31 -5.94 6.47 9.47
N GLU A 32 -5.22 5.79 10.35
CA GLU A 32 -4.80 4.41 10.10
C GLU A 32 -6.05 3.54 9.88
N HIS A 33 -6.07 2.84 8.75
CA HIS A 33 -7.23 2.08 8.28
C HIS A 33 -6.99 0.59 8.39
N ILE A 34 -5.97 0.10 7.69
CA ILE A 34 -5.59 -1.32 7.63
C ILE A 34 -4.09 -1.47 7.43
N GLN A 35 -3.54 -2.61 7.83
CA GLN A 35 -2.23 -3.06 7.39
C GLN A 35 -2.42 -4.24 6.44
N ILE A 36 -1.65 -4.26 5.35
CA ILE A 36 -1.72 -5.28 4.32
C ILE A 36 -0.33 -5.80 3.99
N MET A 37 -0.27 -7.03 3.50
CA MET A 37 0.95 -7.71 3.07
C MET A 37 0.75 -8.28 1.67
N LYS A 38 1.77 -8.15 0.84
CA LYS A 38 1.83 -8.85 -0.45
C LYS A 38 2.42 -10.25 -0.21
N ASP A 39 1.56 -11.25 -0.19
CA ASP A 39 1.93 -12.66 0.03
C ASP A 39 2.59 -13.27 -1.22
N THR A 40 2.00 -13.00 -2.39
CA THR A 40 2.57 -13.39 -3.69
C THR A 40 2.44 -12.25 -4.69
N SER A 41 2.94 -12.44 -5.92
CA SER A 41 2.81 -11.44 -6.99
C SER A 41 1.38 -10.99 -7.28
N SER A 42 0.36 -11.78 -6.89
CA SER A 42 -1.04 -11.52 -7.21
C SER A 42 -1.97 -11.57 -6.00
N ILE A 43 -1.47 -11.85 -4.79
CA ILE A 43 -2.29 -12.02 -3.60
C ILE A 43 -1.88 -10.98 -2.56
N TRP A 44 -2.87 -10.25 -2.08
CA TRP A 44 -2.75 -9.27 -1.02
C TRP A 44 -3.60 -9.73 0.16
N LEU A 45 -3.00 -9.75 1.34
CA LEU A 45 -3.63 -10.22 2.57
C LEU A 45 -3.71 -9.07 3.56
N LYS A 46 -4.80 -9.04 4.31
CA LYS A 46 -4.94 -8.16 5.46
C LYS A 46 -4.13 -8.71 6.63
N MET A 47 -3.55 -7.83 7.44
CA MET A 47 -2.88 -8.22 8.69
C MET A 47 -3.83 -8.06 9.88
N ASP A 48 -3.80 -9.02 10.80
CA ASP A 48 -4.48 -8.91 12.09
C ASP A 48 -3.64 -8.10 13.07
N TYR A 49 -4.16 -6.94 13.48
CA TYR A 49 -3.47 -6.00 14.37
C TYR A 49 -3.11 -6.55 15.76
N LYS A 50 -3.74 -7.64 16.22
CA LYS A 50 -3.48 -8.18 17.57
C LYS A 50 -2.43 -9.27 17.55
N THR A 51 -2.40 -10.05 16.48
CA THR A 51 -1.57 -11.23 16.35
C THR A 51 -0.41 -11.03 15.38
N GLU A 52 -0.43 -9.95 14.59
CA GLU A 52 0.53 -9.64 13.54
C GLU A 52 0.62 -10.76 12.48
N LEU A 53 -0.48 -11.49 12.29
CA LEU A 53 -0.59 -12.59 11.33
C LEU A 53 -1.46 -12.19 10.13
N PRO A 54 -1.15 -12.69 8.92
CA PRO A 54 -2.01 -12.50 7.76
C PRO A 54 -3.34 -13.24 7.95
N ILE A 55 -4.43 -12.55 7.61
CA ILE A 55 -5.79 -13.08 7.56
C ILE A 55 -6.05 -13.56 6.14
N PHE A 56 -6.29 -14.87 6.00
CA PHE A 56 -6.60 -15.51 4.73
C PHE A 56 -8.10 -15.41 4.43
N GLU A 57 -8.54 -14.20 4.09
CA GLU A 57 -9.91 -13.89 3.67
C GLU A 57 -9.88 -13.01 2.42
N GLU A 58 -10.84 -13.20 1.52
CA GLU A 58 -11.01 -12.31 0.37
C GLU A 58 -11.53 -10.95 0.84
N ASP A 59 -10.76 -9.90 0.57
CA ASP A 59 -11.14 -8.52 0.87
C ASP A 59 -10.97 -7.68 -0.41
N GLU A 60 -12.09 -7.26 -0.99
CA GLU A 60 -12.12 -6.51 -2.24
C GLU A 60 -11.35 -5.17 -2.13
N GLU A 61 -11.41 -4.51 -0.96
CA GLU A 61 -10.71 -3.25 -0.72
C GLU A 61 -9.20 -3.48 -0.65
N VAL A 62 -8.76 -4.51 0.08
CA VAL A 62 -7.34 -4.91 0.17
C VAL A 62 -6.77 -5.25 -1.21
N ASN A 63 -7.50 -6.03 -2.00
CA ASN A 63 -7.08 -6.39 -3.35
C ASN A 63 -6.96 -5.16 -4.26
N ALA A 64 -7.94 -4.25 -4.21
CA ALA A 64 -7.92 -3.03 -5.01
C ALA A 64 -6.75 -2.11 -4.63
N ILE A 65 -6.50 -1.94 -3.33
CA ILE A 65 -5.34 -1.20 -2.80
C ILE A 65 -4.04 -1.86 -3.28
N GLY A 66 -3.93 -3.19 -3.17
CA GLY A 66 -2.74 -3.93 -3.59
C GLY A 66 -2.42 -3.83 -5.08
N ILE A 67 -3.45 -3.81 -5.92
CA ILE A 67 -3.30 -3.57 -7.36
C ILE A 67 -2.79 -2.15 -7.62
N ALA A 68 -3.33 -1.15 -6.93
CA ALA A 68 -2.90 0.23 -7.05
C ALA A 68 -1.45 0.42 -6.59
N ILE A 69 -1.05 -0.18 -5.45
CA ILE A 69 0.35 -0.21 -4.99
C ILE A 69 1.26 -0.84 -6.03
N SER A 70 0.87 -1.98 -6.60
CA SER A 70 1.67 -2.68 -7.62
C SER A 70 1.81 -1.89 -8.93
N SER A 71 0.86 -1.00 -9.19
CA SER A 71 0.82 -0.16 -10.39
C SER A 71 1.42 1.23 -10.15
N TYR A 72 1.75 1.56 -8.90
CA TYR A 72 2.38 2.82 -8.55
C TYR A 72 3.78 2.87 -9.15
N VAL A 73 3.99 3.86 -10.01
CA VAL A 73 5.31 4.21 -10.53
C VAL A 73 5.66 5.54 -9.87
N PRO A 74 6.75 5.62 -9.06
CA PRO A 74 7.20 6.90 -8.56
C PRO A 74 7.48 7.80 -9.76
N GLU A 75 6.95 9.02 -9.75
CA GLU A 75 7.37 10.04 -10.71
C GLU A 75 8.88 10.20 -10.52
N GLU A 76 9.67 10.03 -11.60
CA GLU A 76 11.09 10.34 -11.54
C GLU A 76 11.17 11.83 -11.18
N GLU A 77 11.72 12.16 -10.02
CA GLU A 77 12.12 13.53 -9.73
C GLU A 77 13.11 13.89 -10.84
N ASP A 78 12.67 14.75 -11.78
CA ASP A 78 13.55 15.34 -12.78
C ASP A 78 14.76 15.89 -12.01
N GLU A 79 15.91 15.20 -12.10
CA GLU A 79 17.19 15.73 -11.63
C GLU A 79 17.38 17.04 -12.40
N GLU A 80 17.08 18.19 -11.77
CA GLU A 80 17.48 19.50 -12.27
C GLU A 80 19.01 19.46 -12.38
N GLU A 81 19.52 19.08 -13.56
CA GLU A 81 20.90 19.32 -13.97
C GLU A 81 21.10 20.84 -13.90
N GLU A 82 21.68 21.32 -12.79
CA GLU A 82 22.23 22.66 -12.69
C GLU A 82 23.20 22.89 -13.86
N LEU A 83 22.77 23.70 -14.83
CA LEU A 83 23.53 24.17 -16.00
C LEU A 83 24.79 24.98 -15.64
#